data_AF-A0A3D8IMH6-F1
#
_entry.id   AF-A0A3D8IMH6-F1
#
_cell.length_a   1.000
_cell.length_b   1.000
_cell.length_c   1.000
_cell.angle_alpha   90.00
_cell.angle_beta   90.00
_cell.angle_gamma   90.00
#
_symmetry.space_group_name_H-M   'P 1'
#
loop_
_entity.id
_entity.type
_entity.pdbx_description
1 polymer ?
#
loop_
_entity_poly.entity_id
_entity_poly.type
_entity_poly.pdbx_seq_one_letter_code
_entity_poly.pdbx_strand_id
1 'polypeptide(L)'
;MNTTNNNTQNRNNFGNQYWKPQYQDAKDDRETYMQIKNRYSSRHHERPEEKTKNKYPIHSDVQELQDHLQALYASGSAFTEQKTIDISESEYRMLPFQIAKITFKGITYSTLFYLMTFALFLVVYALNIENAAVYPISLVSFLGSYFFYAYVVYAMRQFVIPNEKQPKTTQFYMQVRIGWRIAEFWLFFISGMIFLAEYFYDKWGYLVRPICISIKKMSKGYIKITPESIENALFHTTVIAIVLVLFYVVFAYWVNKKFKKMQHSNVAAIEAQYDRSSATKNILDGVF
;
A
#
# COMPACT_ATOMS: atom_id res chain seq x y z
N MET A 1 13.72 5.81 71.46
CA MET A 1 13.27 6.89 70.55
C MET A 1 14.13 6.88 69.30
N ASN A 2 13.47 6.76 68.16
CA ASN A 2 13.83 7.09 66.78
C ASN A 2 15.25 6.81 66.23
N THR A 3 15.20 5.87 65.30
CA THR A 3 16.00 5.59 64.10
C THR A 3 16.39 6.79 63.23
N THR A 4 17.61 6.75 62.72
CA THR A 4 18.10 7.11 61.36
C THR A 4 19.60 6.77 61.36
N ASN A 5 20.29 6.25 60.34
CA ASN A 5 20.16 6.41 58.90
C ASN A 5 21.00 5.32 58.18
N ASN A 6 20.46 4.82 57.07
CA ASN A 6 21.07 4.64 55.76
C ASN A 6 22.36 3.81 55.48
N ASN A 7 22.17 2.99 54.44
CA ASN A 7 23.05 2.77 53.28
C ASN A 7 24.31 1.93 53.44
N THR A 8 24.16 0.63 53.18
CA THR A 8 25.03 -0.05 52.20
C THR A 8 24.32 -1.27 51.62
N GLN A 9 23.60 -1.07 50.52
CA GLN A 9 23.08 -2.15 49.69
C GLN A 9 24.18 -2.64 48.74
N ASN A 10 24.40 -3.96 48.79
CA ASN A 10 24.73 -4.84 47.67
C ASN A 10 25.93 -4.47 46.78
N ARG A 11 27.09 -5.00 47.17
CA ARG A 11 28.03 -5.58 46.21
C ARG A 11 28.53 -6.94 46.71
N ASN A 12 28.55 -7.88 45.78
CA ASN A 12 29.28 -9.15 45.78
C ASN A 12 28.64 -10.34 46.49
N ASN A 13 27.78 -11.07 45.76
CA ASN A 13 27.76 -12.53 45.83
C ASN A 13 27.74 -13.08 44.40
N PHE A 14 28.93 -13.22 43.83
CA PHE A 14 29.18 -14.05 42.65
C PHE A 14 29.08 -15.52 43.10
N GLY A 15 27.87 -16.06 43.09
CA GLY A 15 27.64 -17.49 43.17
C GLY A 15 27.82 -18.11 41.80
N ASN A 16 28.91 -18.88 41.63
CA ASN A 16 29.13 -19.81 40.53
C ASN A 16 27.89 -20.71 40.32
N GLN A 17 26.99 -20.34 39.40
CA GLN A 17 26.03 -21.27 38.84
C GLN A 17 26.69 -22.00 37.67
N TYR A 18 27.31 -23.13 37.99
CA TYR A 18 27.75 -24.13 37.03
C TYR A 18 26.58 -24.50 36.10
N TRP A 19 26.71 -24.20 34.81
CA TRP A 19 25.91 -24.85 33.77
C TRP A 19 26.25 -26.35 33.79
N LYS A 20 25.37 -27.18 34.33
CA LYS A 20 25.46 -28.64 34.16
C LYS A 20 24.91 -28.99 32.77
N PRO A 21 25.69 -29.62 31.88
CA PRO A 21 25.14 -30.21 30.67
C PRO A 21 24.24 -31.39 31.08
N GLN A 22 22.93 -31.28 30.86
CA GLN A 22 21.91 -32.29 31.19
C GLN A 22 21.94 -33.55 30.30
N TYR A 23 23.11 -33.93 29.78
CA TYR A 23 23.30 -35.13 28.94
C TYR A 23 24.13 -36.21 29.64
N GLN A 24 24.46 -36.03 30.92
CA GLN A 24 25.32 -36.96 31.65
C GLN A 24 24.61 -38.20 32.21
N ASP A 25 23.27 -38.27 32.13
CA ASP A 25 22.49 -39.38 32.70
C ASP A 25 21.85 -40.32 31.65
N ALA A 26 22.14 -40.15 30.36
CA ALA A 26 21.70 -41.10 29.34
C ALA A 26 22.60 -42.34 29.36
N LYS A 27 22.03 -43.53 29.56
CA LYS A 27 22.81 -44.78 29.70
C LYS A 27 23.21 -45.40 28.36
N ASP A 28 22.66 -44.94 27.24
CA ASP A 28 22.91 -45.49 25.91
C ASP A 28 22.63 -44.46 24.80
N ASP A 29 23.34 -44.57 23.67
CA ASP A 29 23.24 -43.69 22.50
C ASP A 29 21.84 -43.70 21.89
N ARG A 30 21.11 -44.81 22.07
CA ARG A 30 19.73 -44.96 21.61
C ARG A 30 18.74 -44.11 22.43
N GLU A 31 18.96 -43.96 23.73
CA GLU A 31 18.14 -43.06 24.57
C GLU A 31 18.45 -41.60 24.29
N THR A 32 19.72 -41.26 24.05
CA THR A 32 20.14 -39.93 23.60
C THR A 32 19.48 -39.57 22.27
N TYR A 33 19.46 -40.50 21.30
CA TYR A 33 18.80 -40.29 20.02
C TYR A 33 17.28 -40.14 20.15
N MET A 34 16.62 -40.90 21.04
CA MET A 34 15.18 -40.76 21.30
C MET A 34 14.83 -39.44 22.02
N GLN A 35 15.66 -38.96 22.95
CA GLN A 35 15.46 -37.67 23.60
C GLN A 35 15.67 -36.50 22.64
N ILE A 36 16.64 -36.62 21.71
CA ILE A 36 16.87 -35.65 20.63
C ILE A 36 15.69 -35.69 19.65
N LYS A 37 15.27 -36.87 19.18
CA LYS A 37 14.16 -37.06 18.24
C LYS A 37 12.85 -36.53 18.82
N ASN A 38 12.55 -36.81 20.09
CA ASN A 38 11.36 -36.28 20.74
C ASN A 38 11.43 -34.77 20.94
N ARG A 39 12.60 -34.17 21.22
CA ARG A 39 12.74 -32.70 21.22
C ARG A 39 12.57 -32.06 19.84
N TYR A 40 12.97 -32.72 18.75
CA TYR A 40 12.73 -32.22 17.40
C TYR A 40 11.25 -32.38 17.00
N SER A 41 10.59 -33.48 17.35
CA SER A 41 9.16 -33.68 17.12
C SER A 41 8.27 -32.78 17.99
N SER A 42 8.70 -32.44 19.21
CA SER A 42 8.01 -31.46 20.08
C SER A 42 8.39 -30.00 19.78
N ARG A 43 9.34 -29.76 18.87
CA ARG A 43 9.68 -28.44 18.31
C ARG A 43 9.13 -28.20 16.91
N HIS A 44 8.24 -29.08 16.43
CA HIS A 44 7.11 -28.62 15.63
C HIS A 44 6.03 -28.09 16.58
N HIS A 45 6.40 -27.11 17.42
CA HIS A 45 5.49 -25.98 17.53
C HIS A 45 5.38 -25.49 16.10
N GLU A 46 4.21 -25.68 15.49
CA GLU A 46 3.68 -24.68 14.58
C GLU A 46 4.15 -23.35 15.14
N ARG A 47 5.13 -22.71 14.49
CA ARG A 47 5.33 -21.29 14.75
C ARG A 47 3.91 -20.77 14.58
N PRO A 48 3.27 -20.18 15.61
CA PRO A 48 2.02 -19.50 15.36
C PRO A 48 2.35 -18.63 14.16
N GLU A 49 1.63 -18.82 13.04
CA GLU A 49 1.70 -17.87 11.93
C GLU A 49 1.71 -16.53 12.63
N GLU A 50 2.85 -15.84 12.55
CA GLU A 50 3.02 -14.59 13.24
C GLU A 50 1.98 -13.74 12.55
N LYS A 51 0.82 -13.61 13.19
CA LYS A 51 -0.28 -12.81 12.68
C LYS A 51 0.37 -11.46 12.55
N THR A 52 0.75 -11.11 11.32
CA THR A 52 1.32 -9.83 10.98
C THR A 52 0.24 -8.84 11.38
N LYS A 53 0.35 -8.34 12.62
CA LYS A 53 -0.45 -7.22 13.07
C LYS A 53 -0.03 -6.12 12.13
N ASN A 54 -0.89 -5.80 11.15
CA ASN A 54 -0.67 -4.67 10.27
C ASN A 54 -0.26 -3.50 11.15
N LYS A 55 0.99 -3.06 10.98
CA LYS A 55 1.61 -2.01 11.79
C LYS A 55 0.87 -0.69 11.63
N TYR A 56 0.03 -0.57 10.60
CA TYR A 56 -0.72 0.62 10.25
C TYR A 56 -2.24 0.33 10.18
N PRO A 57 -3.09 1.30 10.55
CA PRO A 57 -4.53 1.23 10.35
C PRO A 57 -4.91 1.30 8.85
N ILE A 58 -6.22 1.36 8.55
CA ILE A 58 -6.84 1.32 7.20
C ILE A 58 -5.97 2.07 6.15
N HIS A 59 -5.67 1.39 5.03
CA HIS A 59 -4.72 1.76 3.96
C HIS A 59 -3.24 1.36 4.15
N SER A 60 -2.97 0.43 5.08
CA SER A 60 -1.63 -0.08 5.41
C SER A 60 -0.87 -0.72 4.24
N ASP A 61 -1.55 -1.43 3.33
CA ASP A 61 -0.87 -2.27 2.33
C ASP A 61 0.11 -1.48 1.42
N VAL A 62 -0.25 -0.25 1.05
CA VAL A 62 0.59 0.60 0.18
C VAL A 62 1.73 1.24 0.96
N GLN A 63 1.52 1.54 2.24
CA GLN A 63 2.58 2.01 3.14
C GLN A 63 3.57 0.88 3.46
N GLU A 64 3.10 -0.35 3.62
CA GLU A 64 3.94 -1.55 3.80
C GLU A 64 4.86 -1.76 2.59
N LEU A 65 4.35 -1.61 1.36
CA LEU A 65 5.20 -1.63 0.17
C LEU A 65 6.23 -0.48 0.15
N GLN A 66 5.84 0.70 0.64
CA GLN A 66 6.75 1.85 0.69
C GLN A 66 7.87 1.59 1.71
N ASP A 67 7.52 1.07 2.88
CA ASP A 67 8.46 0.69 3.93
C ASP A 67 9.41 -0.41 3.46
N HIS A 68 8.92 -1.41 2.72
CA HIS A 68 9.75 -2.44 2.11
C HIS A 68 10.76 -1.83 1.13
N LEU A 69 10.32 -0.95 0.23
CA LEU A 69 11.24 -0.30 -0.71
C LEU A 69 12.23 0.61 0.02
N GLN A 70 11.79 1.32 1.06
CA GLN A 70 12.67 2.13 1.90
C GLN A 70 13.71 1.26 2.62
N ALA A 71 13.32 0.07 3.09
CA ALA A 71 14.26 -0.89 3.68
C ALA A 71 15.29 -1.40 2.66
N LEU A 72 14.87 -1.68 1.42
CA LEU A 72 15.78 -2.03 0.31
C LEU A 72 16.75 -0.90 -0.02
N TYR A 73 16.27 0.35 0.02
CA TYR A 73 17.10 1.53 -0.21
C TYR A 73 18.07 1.77 0.96
N ALA A 74 17.61 1.69 2.20
CA ALA A 74 18.43 1.95 3.40
C ALA A 74 19.49 0.87 3.67
N SER A 75 19.28 -0.35 3.19
CA SER A 75 20.26 -1.45 3.32
C SER A 75 21.48 -1.30 2.39
N GLY A 76 21.54 -0.25 1.57
CA GLY A 76 22.78 0.28 1.01
C GLY A 76 23.51 -0.60 0.01
N SER A 77 22.93 -1.73 -0.44
CA SER A 77 23.60 -2.71 -1.30
C SER A 77 23.77 -2.27 -2.77
N ALA A 78 23.40 -1.04 -3.13
CA ALA A 78 23.23 -0.64 -4.53
C ALA A 78 24.54 -0.41 -5.29
N PHE A 79 25.67 -0.20 -4.59
CA PHE A 79 26.98 0.05 -5.22
C PHE A 79 28.12 -0.86 -4.73
N THR A 80 27.96 -1.55 -3.60
CA THR A 80 28.92 -2.55 -3.12
C THR A 80 28.61 -3.93 -3.71
N GLU A 81 29.59 -4.56 -4.37
CA GLU A 81 29.49 -5.97 -4.82
C GLU A 81 29.21 -6.94 -3.66
N GLN A 82 29.59 -6.56 -2.44
CA GLN A 82 29.32 -7.30 -1.22
C GLN A 82 28.27 -6.58 -0.36
N LYS A 83 27.00 -6.96 -0.52
CA LYS A 83 26.20 -7.46 0.60
C LYS A 83 24.86 -8.01 0.11
N THR A 84 24.64 -9.25 0.48
CA THR A 84 23.39 -10.00 0.54
C THR A 84 22.31 -9.19 1.27
N ILE A 85 21.47 -8.47 0.52
CA ILE A 85 20.09 -8.29 0.97
C ILE A 85 19.36 -9.56 0.54
N ASP A 86 19.18 -10.46 1.50
CA ASP A 86 18.17 -11.51 1.44
C ASP A 86 16.81 -10.83 1.62
N ILE A 87 16.26 -10.30 0.53
CA ILE A 87 14.82 -10.49 0.34
C ILE A 87 14.72 -12.01 0.27
N SER A 88 14.12 -12.64 1.29
CA SER A 88 13.92 -14.07 1.21
C SER A 88 13.14 -14.33 -0.08
N GLU A 89 13.49 -15.37 -0.82
CA GLU A 89 12.83 -15.67 -2.10
C GLU A 89 11.29 -15.71 -1.96
N SER A 90 10.80 -16.03 -0.76
CA SER A 90 9.39 -15.92 -0.37
C SER A 90 8.80 -14.50 -0.42
N GLU A 91 9.52 -13.45 0.01
CA GLU A 91 9.04 -12.06 -0.06
C GLU A 91 8.93 -11.57 -1.50
N TYR A 92 9.91 -11.93 -2.35
CA TYR A 92 9.87 -11.62 -3.78
C TYR A 92 8.73 -12.38 -4.49
N ARG A 93 8.46 -13.63 -4.12
CA ARG A 93 7.32 -14.42 -4.62
C ARG A 93 5.97 -13.87 -4.16
N MET A 94 5.90 -13.20 -3.01
CA MET A 94 4.67 -12.60 -2.48
C MET A 94 4.38 -11.20 -3.04
N LEU A 95 5.39 -10.53 -3.63
CA LEU A 95 5.27 -9.19 -4.21
C LEU A 95 4.14 -9.05 -5.24
N PRO A 96 3.99 -9.97 -6.22
CA PRO A 96 2.92 -9.88 -7.21
C PRO A 96 1.53 -9.93 -6.58
N PHE A 97 1.35 -10.73 -5.52
CA PHE A 97 0.08 -10.85 -4.81
C PHE A 97 -0.25 -9.57 -4.04
N GLN A 98 0.73 -8.94 -3.38
CA GLN A 98 0.54 -7.66 -2.69
C GLN A 98 0.20 -6.54 -3.69
N ILE A 99 0.88 -6.51 -4.84
CA ILE A 99 0.61 -5.55 -5.92
C ILE A 99 -0.79 -5.78 -6.52
N ALA A 100 -1.18 -7.04 -6.75
CA ALA A 100 -2.51 -7.38 -7.24
C ALA A 100 -3.61 -6.92 -6.27
N LYS A 101 -3.40 -7.10 -4.96
CA LYS A 101 -4.32 -6.62 -3.91
C LYS A 101 -4.52 -5.11 -3.99
N ILE A 102 -3.43 -4.35 -4.13
CA ILE A 102 -3.48 -2.88 -4.23
C ILE A 102 -4.14 -2.42 -5.51
N THR A 103 -3.80 -3.06 -6.63
CA THR A 103 -4.40 -2.79 -7.94
C THR A 103 -5.90 -3.03 -7.90
N PHE A 104 -6.33 -4.17 -7.36
CA PHE A 104 -7.74 -4.53 -7.22
C PHE A 104 -8.49 -3.54 -6.30
N LYS A 105 -7.87 -3.09 -5.22
CA LYS A 105 -8.44 -2.03 -4.36
C LYS A 105 -8.62 -0.72 -5.13
N GLY A 106 -7.62 -0.30 -5.91
CA GLY A 106 -7.72 0.90 -6.75
C GLY A 106 -8.85 0.81 -7.78
N ILE A 107 -8.98 -0.35 -8.45
CA ILE A 107 -10.08 -0.65 -9.38
C ILE A 107 -11.43 -0.59 -8.64
N THR A 108 -11.55 -1.28 -7.51
CA THR A 108 -12.79 -1.34 -6.72
C THR A 108 -13.20 0.04 -6.23
N TYR A 109 -12.25 0.85 -5.74
CA TYR A 109 -12.53 2.22 -5.33
C TYR A 109 -13.00 3.08 -6.51
N SER A 110 -12.34 3.00 -7.65
CA SER A 110 -12.76 3.77 -8.84
C SER A 110 -14.19 3.42 -9.26
N THR A 111 -14.54 2.12 -9.27
CA THR A 111 -15.89 1.65 -9.62
C THR A 111 -16.94 2.07 -8.59
N LEU A 112 -16.68 1.84 -7.31
CA LEU A 112 -17.62 2.18 -6.24
C LEU A 112 -17.86 3.69 -6.15
N PHE A 113 -16.82 4.50 -6.37
CA PHE A 113 -16.94 5.95 -6.38
C PHE A 113 -17.99 6.42 -7.39
N TYR A 114 -17.90 5.96 -8.64
CA TYR A 114 -18.85 6.37 -9.67
C TYR A 114 -20.25 5.80 -9.45
N LEU A 115 -20.37 4.55 -8.99
CA LEU A 115 -21.66 3.97 -8.65
C LEU A 115 -22.36 4.74 -7.52
N MET A 116 -21.64 5.08 -6.46
CA MET A 116 -22.17 5.86 -5.34
C MET A 116 -22.52 7.28 -5.77
N THR A 117 -21.69 7.91 -6.60
CA THR A 117 -21.96 9.24 -7.16
C THR A 117 -23.25 9.25 -7.98
N PHE A 118 -23.40 8.27 -8.89
CA PHE A 118 -24.59 8.14 -9.72
C PHE A 118 -25.84 7.87 -8.88
N ALA A 119 -25.77 6.92 -7.95
CA ALA A 119 -26.88 6.60 -7.04
C ALA A 119 -27.27 7.81 -6.19
N LEU A 120 -26.29 8.59 -5.73
CA LEU A 120 -26.52 9.79 -4.94
C LEU A 120 -27.28 10.85 -5.74
N PHE A 121 -26.85 11.15 -6.97
CA PHE A 121 -27.60 12.08 -7.82
C PHE A 121 -28.99 11.57 -8.15
N LEU A 122 -29.13 10.28 -8.42
CA LEU A 122 -30.44 9.66 -8.65
C LEU A 122 -31.38 9.86 -7.45
N VAL A 123 -30.89 9.69 -6.23
CA VAL A 123 -31.67 9.91 -5.00
C VAL A 123 -32.03 11.38 -4.81
N VAL A 124 -31.09 12.29 -5.05
CA VAL A 124 -31.35 13.75 -4.97
C VAL A 124 -32.46 14.15 -5.93
N TYR A 125 -32.42 13.67 -7.18
CA TYR A 125 -33.47 13.90 -8.17
C TYR A 125 -34.79 13.19 -7.82
N ALA A 126 -34.74 11.97 -7.30
CA ALA A 126 -35.94 11.21 -6.94
C ALA A 126 -36.70 11.78 -5.75
N LEU A 127 -36.00 12.47 -4.84
CA LEU A 127 -36.53 13.04 -3.60
C LEU A 127 -36.70 14.57 -3.65
N ASN A 128 -36.36 15.23 -4.76
CA ASN A 128 -36.41 16.70 -4.93
C ASN A 128 -35.73 17.46 -3.77
N ILE A 129 -34.53 17.02 -3.35
CA ILE A 129 -33.82 17.63 -2.23
C ILE A 129 -33.11 18.91 -2.69
N GLU A 130 -33.56 20.06 -2.19
CA GLU A 130 -33.01 21.38 -2.54
C GLU A 130 -31.59 21.62 -1.96
N ASN A 131 -31.23 20.97 -0.85
CA ASN A 131 -29.95 21.16 -0.15
C ASN A 131 -28.85 20.17 -0.61
N ALA A 132 -28.52 20.17 -1.89
CA ALA A 132 -27.48 19.32 -2.49
C ALA A 132 -26.03 19.59 -1.99
N ALA A 133 -25.82 20.60 -1.13
CA ALA A 133 -24.49 21.07 -0.74
C ALA A 133 -23.75 20.20 0.31
N VAL A 134 -24.44 19.36 1.10
CA VAL A 134 -23.82 18.55 2.18
C VAL A 134 -23.31 17.18 1.69
N TYR A 135 -23.66 16.80 0.47
CA TYR A 135 -23.36 15.48 -0.10
C TYR A 135 -21.91 15.22 -0.60
N PRO A 136 -20.99 16.19 -0.75
CA PRO A 136 -19.64 15.87 -1.25
C PRO A 136 -18.72 15.27 -0.17
N ILE A 137 -19.05 15.29 1.12
CA ILE A 137 -18.08 14.90 2.18
C ILE A 137 -17.65 13.43 2.08
N SER A 138 -18.60 12.52 1.85
CA SER A 138 -18.33 11.08 1.68
C SER A 138 -17.58 10.80 0.39
N LEU A 139 -17.93 11.48 -0.71
CA LEU A 139 -17.26 11.41 -2.00
C LEU A 139 -15.82 11.95 -1.94
N VAL A 140 -15.60 13.05 -1.20
CA VAL A 140 -14.28 13.66 -0.97
C VAL A 140 -13.40 12.74 -0.13
N SER A 141 -13.95 12.06 0.87
CA SER A 141 -13.20 11.10 1.67
C SER A 141 -12.73 9.92 0.82
N PHE A 142 -13.60 9.42 -0.07
CA PHE A 142 -13.28 8.33 -0.99
C PHE A 142 -12.23 8.73 -2.03
N LEU A 143 -12.32 9.96 -2.55
CA LEU A 143 -11.31 10.57 -3.41
C LEU A 143 -9.97 10.70 -2.69
N GLY A 144 -9.97 11.18 -1.44
CA GLY A 144 -8.77 11.31 -0.62
C GLY A 144 -8.01 9.99 -0.50
N SER A 145 -8.72 8.88 -0.29
CA SER A 145 -8.12 7.53 -0.27
C SER A 145 -7.47 7.14 -1.60
N TYR A 146 -8.12 7.36 -2.75
CA TYR A 146 -7.52 7.03 -4.05
C TYR A 146 -6.27 7.87 -4.34
N PHE A 147 -6.32 9.17 -4.04
CA PHE A 147 -5.21 10.10 -4.22
C PHE A 147 -4.05 9.78 -3.28
N PHE A 148 -4.34 9.30 -2.07
CA PHE A 148 -3.34 8.82 -1.13
C PHE A 148 -2.57 7.61 -1.67
N TYR A 149 -3.27 6.62 -2.25
CA TYR A 149 -2.61 5.46 -2.87
C TYR A 149 -1.69 5.88 -4.01
N ALA A 150 -2.19 6.74 -4.91
CA ALA A 150 -1.39 7.31 -5.98
C ALA A 150 -0.16 8.03 -5.42
N TYR A 151 -0.33 8.88 -4.41
CA TYR A 151 0.75 9.61 -3.77
C TYR A 151 1.87 8.70 -3.31
N VAL A 152 1.54 7.65 -2.57
CA VAL A 152 2.54 6.72 -2.01
C VAL A 152 3.24 5.92 -3.12
N VAL A 153 2.50 5.41 -4.11
CA VAL A 153 3.11 4.72 -5.25
C VAL A 153 4.09 5.62 -5.99
N TYR A 154 3.75 6.90 -6.21
CA TYR A 154 4.69 7.84 -6.82
C TYR A 154 5.83 8.22 -5.87
N ALA A 155 5.60 8.26 -4.55
CA ALA A 155 6.62 8.54 -3.53
C ALA A 155 7.74 7.50 -3.52
N MET A 156 7.41 6.23 -3.73
CA MET A 156 8.38 5.13 -3.83
C MET A 156 9.52 5.42 -4.82
N ARG A 157 9.28 6.23 -5.87
CA ARG A 157 10.30 6.65 -6.83
C ARG A 157 11.52 7.29 -6.17
N GLN A 158 11.35 7.99 -5.05
CA GLN A 158 12.45 8.67 -4.35
C GLN A 158 13.54 7.72 -3.82
N PHE A 159 13.20 6.43 -3.70
CA PHE A 159 14.06 5.36 -3.20
C PHE A 159 14.66 4.48 -4.32
N VAL A 160 14.39 4.81 -5.59
CA VAL A 160 14.91 4.06 -6.74
C VAL A 160 16.26 4.62 -7.13
N ILE A 161 17.27 3.76 -7.25
CA ILE A 161 18.63 4.14 -7.66
C ILE A 161 18.80 3.84 -9.15
N PRO A 162 18.95 4.86 -10.02
CA PRO A 162 19.23 4.65 -11.43
C PRO A 162 20.57 3.95 -11.62
N ASN A 163 20.64 2.98 -12.54
CA ASN A 163 21.88 2.26 -12.90
C ASN A 163 22.54 1.49 -11.73
N GLU A 164 21.76 1.02 -10.76
CA GLU A 164 22.24 0.13 -9.70
C GLU A 164 22.83 -1.17 -10.29
N LYS A 165 23.95 -1.68 -9.71
CA LYS A 165 24.62 -2.91 -10.21
C LYS A 165 23.70 -4.14 -10.19
N GLN A 166 22.82 -4.22 -9.19
CA GLN A 166 21.74 -5.20 -9.13
C GLN A 166 20.39 -4.47 -9.09
N PRO A 167 19.54 -4.59 -10.12
CA PRO A 167 18.33 -3.77 -10.32
C PRO A 167 17.15 -4.07 -9.38
N LYS A 168 17.38 -4.35 -8.09
CA LYS A 168 16.33 -4.77 -7.14
C LYS A 168 15.34 -3.65 -6.82
N THR A 169 15.82 -2.44 -6.53
CA THR A 169 14.92 -1.31 -6.20
C THR A 169 14.12 -0.86 -7.42
N THR A 170 14.76 -0.88 -8.59
CA THR A 170 14.14 -0.56 -9.87
C THR A 170 13.10 -1.58 -10.27
N GLN A 171 13.41 -2.88 -10.19
CA GLN A 171 12.47 -3.96 -10.53
C GLN A 171 11.24 -3.93 -9.62
N PHE A 172 11.43 -3.78 -8.29
CA PHE A 172 10.34 -3.64 -7.33
C PHE A 172 9.44 -2.47 -7.71
N TYR A 173 10.01 -1.28 -7.88
CA TYR A 173 9.25 -0.09 -8.22
C TYR A 173 8.52 -0.22 -9.56
N MET A 174 9.14 -0.82 -10.57
CA MET A 174 8.49 -1.06 -11.87
C MET A 174 7.27 -1.95 -11.73
N GLN A 175 7.33 -3.03 -10.95
CA GLN A 175 6.18 -3.91 -10.74
C GLN A 175 5.03 -3.17 -10.04
N VAL A 176 5.32 -2.43 -8.95
CA VAL A 176 4.31 -1.63 -8.25
C VAL A 176 3.71 -0.57 -9.17
N ARG A 177 4.55 0.11 -9.96
CA ARG A 177 4.12 1.14 -10.91
C ARG A 177 3.24 0.55 -12.01
N ILE A 178 3.58 -0.62 -12.55
CA ILE A 178 2.75 -1.30 -13.56
C ILE A 178 1.38 -1.67 -12.99
N GLY A 179 1.33 -2.24 -11.78
CA GLY A 179 0.06 -2.52 -11.10
C GLY A 179 -0.79 -1.26 -10.93
N TRP A 180 -0.18 -0.17 -10.46
CA TRP A 180 -0.89 1.10 -10.33
C TRP A 180 -1.35 1.68 -11.68
N ARG A 181 -0.56 1.52 -12.75
CA ARG A 181 -0.95 1.94 -14.12
C ARG A 181 -2.20 1.21 -14.61
N ILE A 182 -2.43 -0.03 -14.19
CA ILE A 182 -3.67 -0.77 -14.49
C ILE A 182 -4.85 -0.11 -13.76
N ALA A 183 -4.69 0.26 -12.49
CA ALA A 183 -5.71 0.97 -11.74
C ALA A 183 -6.01 2.37 -12.32
N GLU A 184 -4.99 3.08 -12.79
CA GLU A 184 -5.14 4.35 -13.53
C GLU A 184 -5.91 4.12 -14.83
N PHE A 185 -5.49 3.16 -15.64
CA PHE A 185 -6.17 2.81 -16.89
C PHE A 185 -7.65 2.51 -16.64
N TRP A 186 -7.97 1.75 -15.59
CA TRP A 186 -9.36 1.45 -15.22
C TRP A 186 -10.15 2.71 -14.86
N LEU A 187 -9.56 3.65 -14.12
CA LEU A 187 -10.17 4.94 -13.82
C LEU A 187 -10.48 5.73 -15.10
N PHE A 188 -9.54 5.83 -16.04
CA PHE A 188 -9.78 6.51 -17.31
C PHE A 188 -10.82 5.78 -18.16
N PHE A 189 -10.76 4.45 -18.20
CA PHE A 189 -11.67 3.60 -18.95
C PHE A 189 -13.11 3.78 -18.46
N ILE A 190 -13.37 3.65 -17.16
CA ILE A 190 -14.72 3.80 -16.62
C ILE A 190 -15.24 5.23 -16.81
N SER A 191 -14.38 6.25 -16.66
CA SER A 191 -14.74 7.65 -16.91
C SER A 191 -15.13 7.86 -18.38
N GLY A 192 -14.39 7.28 -19.31
CA GLY A 192 -14.72 7.28 -20.73
C GLY A 192 -16.03 6.55 -21.05
N MET A 193 -16.28 5.41 -20.40
CA MET A 193 -17.54 4.67 -20.54
C MET A 193 -18.74 5.46 -20.03
N ILE A 194 -18.59 6.19 -18.91
CA ILE A 194 -19.64 7.08 -18.38
C ILE A 194 -19.94 8.20 -19.37
N PHE A 195 -18.90 8.86 -19.91
CA PHE A 195 -19.05 9.88 -20.95
C PHE A 195 -19.76 9.33 -22.20
N LEU A 196 -19.37 8.14 -22.68
CA LEU A 196 -20.03 7.53 -23.84
C LEU A 196 -21.49 7.14 -23.54
N ALA A 197 -21.77 6.66 -22.33
CA ALA A 197 -23.13 6.33 -21.92
C ALA A 197 -24.01 7.59 -21.91
N GLU A 198 -23.49 8.71 -21.43
CA GLU A 198 -24.16 10.01 -21.44
C GLU A 198 -24.36 10.54 -22.86
N TYR A 199 -23.30 10.60 -23.65
CA TYR A 199 -23.33 11.11 -25.03
C TYR A 199 -24.30 10.33 -25.94
N PHE A 200 -24.46 9.02 -25.71
CA PHE A 200 -25.39 8.20 -26.49
C PHE A 200 -26.72 7.93 -25.79
N TYR A 201 -27.04 8.65 -24.71
CA TYR A 201 -28.25 8.39 -23.90
C TYR A 201 -29.52 8.35 -24.74
N ASP A 202 -29.71 9.28 -25.67
CA ASP A 202 -30.89 9.30 -26.57
C ASP A 202 -31.11 7.99 -27.33
N LYS A 203 -30.02 7.30 -27.67
CA LYS A 203 -30.06 6.07 -28.47
C LYS A 203 -30.39 4.83 -27.66
N TRP A 204 -30.18 4.83 -26.34
CA TRP A 204 -30.37 3.63 -25.50
C TRP A 204 -31.27 3.87 -24.29
N GLY A 205 -31.57 5.12 -23.93
CA GLY A 205 -32.36 5.50 -22.76
C GLY A 205 -33.78 4.93 -22.77
N TYR A 206 -34.31 4.58 -23.94
CA TYR A 206 -35.58 3.85 -24.05
C TYR A 206 -35.56 2.49 -23.33
N LEU A 207 -34.40 1.82 -23.26
CA LEU A 207 -34.21 0.55 -22.54
C LEU A 207 -34.42 0.69 -21.03
N VAL A 208 -34.30 1.90 -20.50
CA VAL A 208 -34.43 2.18 -19.06
C VAL A 208 -35.89 2.39 -18.66
N ARG A 209 -36.77 2.71 -19.62
CA ARG A 209 -38.21 2.95 -19.36
C ARG A 209 -38.93 1.79 -18.65
N PRO A 210 -38.77 0.51 -19.04
CA PRO A 210 -39.40 -0.61 -18.35
C PRO A 210 -38.96 -0.72 -16.88
N ILE A 211 -37.69 -0.40 -16.60
CA ILE A 211 -37.12 -0.41 -15.25
C ILE A 211 -37.76 0.71 -14.41
N CYS A 212 -37.83 1.94 -14.94
CA CYS A 212 -38.47 3.07 -14.25
C CYS A 212 -39.96 2.79 -13.94
N ILE A 213 -40.69 2.18 -14.89
CA ILE A 213 -42.10 1.79 -14.67
C ILE A 213 -42.21 0.74 -13.56
N SER A 214 -41.32 -0.24 -13.53
CA SER A 214 -41.30 -1.29 -12.51
C SER A 214 -41.01 -0.72 -11.12
N ILE A 215 -40.03 0.18 -11.01
CA ILE A 215 -39.71 0.88 -9.76
C ILE A 215 -40.90 1.73 -9.29
N LYS A 216 -41.57 2.46 -10.20
CA LYS A 216 -42.76 3.26 -9.86
C LYS A 216 -43.90 2.39 -9.31
N LYS A 217 -44.12 1.21 -9.91
CA LYS A 217 -45.14 0.25 -9.44
C LYS A 217 -44.78 -0.32 -8.06
N MET A 218 -43.53 -0.76 -7.86
CA MET A 218 -43.07 -1.32 -6.58
C MET A 218 -43.08 -0.31 -5.45
N SER A 219 -42.68 0.93 -5.74
CA SER A 219 -42.65 2.02 -4.77
C SER A 219 -44.02 2.64 -4.51
N LYS A 220 -45.11 2.12 -5.09
CA LYS A 220 -46.48 2.70 -4.99
C LYS A 220 -46.54 4.20 -5.32
N GLY A 221 -45.64 4.68 -6.18
CA GLY A 221 -45.54 6.09 -6.55
C GLY A 221 -44.80 7.02 -5.58
N TYR A 222 -44.24 6.51 -4.47
CA TYR A 222 -43.44 7.31 -3.53
C TYR A 222 -42.11 7.77 -4.13
N ILE A 223 -41.52 6.98 -5.04
CA ILE A 223 -40.24 7.30 -5.69
C ILE A 223 -40.50 7.76 -7.13
N LYS A 224 -40.15 9.02 -7.43
CA LYS A 224 -40.33 9.63 -8.76
C LYS A 224 -39.08 9.45 -9.62
N ILE A 225 -38.71 8.20 -9.95
CA ILE A 225 -37.65 7.93 -10.93
C ILE A 225 -38.24 7.95 -12.33
N THR A 226 -37.73 8.83 -13.18
CA THR A 226 -38.08 8.95 -14.59
C THR A 226 -36.83 8.78 -15.47
N PRO A 227 -36.97 8.54 -16.79
CA PRO A 227 -35.82 8.56 -17.70
C PRO A 227 -35.02 9.87 -17.63
N GLU A 228 -35.68 11.01 -17.44
CA GLU A 228 -35.02 12.33 -17.27
C GLU A 228 -34.20 12.38 -15.98
N SER A 229 -34.69 11.77 -14.89
CA SER A 229 -33.93 11.67 -13.63
C SER A 229 -32.61 10.90 -13.81
N ILE A 230 -32.61 9.88 -14.68
CA ILE A 230 -31.46 9.04 -14.97
C ILE A 230 -30.48 9.78 -15.87
N GLU A 231 -30.99 10.47 -16.90
CA GLU A 231 -30.20 11.33 -17.78
C GLU A 231 -29.47 12.42 -16.98
N ASN A 232 -30.20 13.13 -16.12
CA ASN A 232 -29.63 14.19 -15.29
C ASN A 232 -28.57 13.66 -14.30
N ALA A 233 -28.83 12.51 -13.66
CA ALA A 233 -27.85 11.87 -12.80
C ALA A 233 -26.59 11.43 -13.57
N LEU A 234 -26.76 10.94 -14.79
CA LEU A 234 -25.68 10.55 -15.68
C LEU A 234 -24.85 11.75 -16.15
N PHE A 235 -25.51 12.85 -16.52
CA PHE A 235 -24.87 14.13 -16.84
C PHE A 235 -24.00 14.63 -15.67
N HIS A 236 -24.56 14.68 -14.46
CA HIS A 236 -23.81 15.15 -13.28
C HIS A 236 -22.65 14.22 -12.91
N THR A 237 -22.85 12.90 -13.04
CA THR A 237 -21.77 11.91 -12.84
C THR A 237 -20.67 12.09 -13.87
N THR A 238 -21.02 12.40 -15.12
CA THR A 238 -20.06 12.69 -16.20
C THR A 238 -19.26 13.95 -15.92
N VAL A 239 -19.91 15.03 -15.47
CA VAL A 239 -19.22 16.26 -15.04
C VAL A 239 -18.22 15.96 -13.92
N ILE A 240 -18.62 15.19 -12.90
CA ILE A 240 -17.71 14.79 -11.82
C ILE A 240 -16.56 13.93 -12.36
N ALA A 241 -16.81 12.99 -13.27
CA ALA A 241 -15.79 12.16 -13.88
C ALA A 241 -14.74 12.99 -14.62
N ILE A 242 -15.18 13.98 -15.43
CA ILE A 242 -14.28 14.89 -16.14
C ILE A 242 -13.42 15.69 -15.16
N VAL A 243 -14.04 16.31 -14.14
CA VAL A 243 -13.32 17.11 -13.14
C VAL A 243 -12.31 16.26 -12.38
N LEU A 244 -12.71 15.05 -11.96
CA LEU A 244 -11.86 14.11 -11.25
C LEU A 244 -10.66 13.71 -12.10
N VAL A 245 -10.88 13.31 -13.35
CA VAL A 245 -9.82 12.89 -14.27
C VAL A 245 -8.84 14.03 -14.52
N LEU A 246 -9.32 15.24 -14.79
CA LEU A 246 -8.47 16.42 -14.98
C LEU A 246 -7.63 16.70 -13.73
N PHE A 247 -8.26 16.70 -12.56
CA PHE A 247 -7.58 16.93 -11.29
C PHE A 247 -6.55 15.82 -11.00
N TYR A 248 -6.88 14.56 -11.29
CA TYR A 248 -5.98 13.43 -11.12
C TYR A 248 -4.76 13.51 -12.04
N VAL A 249 -4.93 13.89 -13.31
CA VAL A 249 -3.81 14.07 -14.26
C VAL A 249 -2.86 15.15 -13.76
N VAL A 250 -3.37 16.29 -13.32
CA VAL A 250 -2.56 17.40 -12.76
C VAL A 250 -1.85 16.93 -11.49
N PHE A 251 -2.56 16.23 -10.60
CA PHE A 251 -2.00 15.67 -9.37
C PHE A 251 -0.86 14.67 -9.67
N ALA A 252 -1.11 13.67 -10.52
CA ALA A 252 -0.12 12.65 -10.87
C ALA A 252 1.12 13.26 -11.53
N TYR A 253 0.93 14.26 -12.41
CA TYR A 253 2.03 15.02 -12.99
C TYR A 253 2.88 15.72 -11.91
N TRP A 254 2.23 16.45 -11.00
CA TRP A 254 2.90 17.21 -9.94
C TRP A 254 3.65 16.29 -8.98
N VAL A 255 3.01 15.22 -8.50
CA VAL A 255 3.60 14.25 -7.57
C VAL A 255 4.79 13.54 -8.22
N ASN A 256 4.67 13.10 -9.47
CA ASN A 256 5.77 12.47 -10.20
C ASN A 256 6.95 13.43 -10.40
N LYS A 257 6.69 14.71 -10.71
CA LYS A 257 7.74 15.74 -10.81
C LYS A 257 8.46 15.95 -9.47
N LYS A 258 7.70 16.04 -8.37
CA LYS A 258 8.24 16.19 -7.00
C LYS A 258 9.18 15.04 -6.65
N PHE A 259 8.73 13.79 -6.78
CA PHE A 259 9.52 12.64 -6.38
C PHE A 259 10.66 12.28 -7.33
N LYS A 260 10.55 12.65 -8.62
CA LYS A 260 11.72 12.62 -9.52
C LYS A 260 12.82 13.57 -9.05
N LYS A 261 12.47 14.79 -8.62
CA LYS A 261 13.45 15.74 -8.07
C LYS A 261 14.10 15.21 -6.79
N MET A 262 13.31 14.61 -5.90
CA MET A 262 13.82 13.97 -4.68
C MET A 262 14.74 12.77 -4.98
N GLN A 263 14.37 11.93 -5.94
CA GLN A 263 15.21 10.83 -6.42
C GLN A 263 16.60 11.33 -6.83
N HIS A 264 16.68 12.37 -7.65
CA HIS A 264 17.97 12.95 -8.06
C HIS A 264 18.78 13.49 -6.88
N SER A 265 18.14 14.17 -5.93
CA SER A 265 18.81 14.66 -4.72
C SER A 265 19.35 13.53 -3.85
N ASN A 266 18.58 12.46 -3.69
CA ASN A 266 18.94 11.28 -2.90
C ASN A 266 20.11 10.51 -3.53
N VAL A 267 20.10 10.36 -4.85
CA VAL A 267 21.18 9.71 -5.60
C VAL A 267 22.48 10.51 -5.49
N ALA A 268 22.44 11.83 -5.69
CA ALA A 268 23.62 12.69 -5.54
C ALA A 268 24.19 12.67 -4.12
N ALA A 269 23.34 12.60 -3.09
CA ALA A 269 23.78 12.48 -1.71
C ALA A 269 24.48 11.14 -1.42
N ILE A 270 24.00 10.04 -2.02
CA ILE A 270 24.63 8.74 -1.93
C ILE A 270 25.99 8.74 -2.65
N GLU A 271 26.06 9.23 -3.88
CA GLU A 271 27.31 9.31 -4.67
C GLU A 271 28.39 10.10 -3.90
N ALA A 272 28.03 11.23 -3.32
CA ALA A 272 28.95 12.03 -2.50
C ALA A 272 29.45 11.30 -1.24
N GLN A 273 28.66 10.40 -0.65
CA GLN A 273 29.12 9.55 0.46
C GLN A 273 30.11 8.49 -0.02
N TYR A 274 29.86 7.89 -1.19
CA TYR A 274 30.76 6.94 -1.80
C TYR A 274 32.11 7.56 -2.14
N ASP A 275 32.13 8.71 -2.81
CA ASP A 275 33.38 9.41 -3.16
C ASP A 275 34.23 9.76 -1.93
N ARG A 276 33.59 10.13 -0.82
CA ARG A 276 34.30 10.36 0.45
C ARG A 276 34.87 9.07 1.05
N SER A 277 34.10 7.98 1.00
CA SER A 277 34.56 6.69 1.53
C SER A 277 35.67 6.07 0.70
N SER A 278 35.62 6.19 -0.63
CA SER A 278 36.68 5.73 -1.54
C SER A 278 37.95 6.56 -1.36
N ALA A 279 37.83 7.88 -1.24
CA ALA A 279 38.96 8.76 -0.91
C ALA A 279 39.58 8.40 0.45
N THR A 280 38.75 8.16 1.47
CA THR A 280 39.23 7.74 2.81
C THR A 280 39.94 6.38 2.74
N LYS A 281 39.40 5.44 1.96
CA LYS A 281 40.01 4.12 1.76
C LYS A 281 41.36 4.22 1.04
N ASN A 282 41.47 5.01 -0.03
CA ASN A 282 42.74 5.18 -0.76
C ASN A 282 43.82 5.80 0.13
N ILE A 283 43.46 6.76 0.99
CA ILE A 283 44.36 7.33 1.99
C ILE A 283 44.82 6.27 3.00
N LEU A 284 43.90 5.42 3.49
CA LEU A 284 44.22 4.33 4.43
C LEU A 284 45.07 3.23 3.80
N ASP A 285 44.86 2.93 2.52
CA ASP A 285 45.60 1.91 1.76
C ASP A 285 46.94 2.44 1.22
N GLY A 286 47.30 3.70 1.51
CA GLY A 286 48.57 4.32 1.09
C GLY A 286 48.71 4.55 -0.41
N VAL A 287 47.59 4.52 -1.15
CA VAL A 287 47.54 4.76 -2.59
C VAL A 287 47.36 6.27 -2.80
N PHE A 288 48.48 6.95 -3.08
CA PHE A 288 48.51 8.35 -3.52
C PHE A 288 48.60 8.44 -5.04
#